data_AF-A0A1I0V413-F1
#
_entry.id   AF-A0A1I0V413-F1
#
_cell.length_a   1.000
_cell.length_b   1.000
_cell.length_c   1.000
_cell.angle_alpha   90.00
_cell.angle_beta   90.00
_cell.angle_gamma   90.00
#
_symmetry.space_group_name_H-M   'P 1'
#
loop_
_entity.id
_entity.type
_entity.pdbx_description
1 polymer ?
#
loop_
_entity_poly.entity_id
_entity_poly.type
_entity_poly.pdbx_seq_one_letter_code
_entity_poly.pdbx_strand_id
1 'polypeptide(L)' 'MKEKLNKLLEKTIFNELFVIDVFFFIGIIIVTITNFIINLFFGLYFLGTLFIIYSLFLFHCRK' A
#
# COMPACT_ATOMS: atom_id res chain seq x y z
N MET A 1 -6.76 -20.62 20.31
CA MET A 1 -5.92 -19.66 19.53
C MET A 1 -6.56 -19.28 18.19
N LYS A 2 -7.01 -20.25 17.38
CA LYS A 2 -7.70 -20.03 16.08
C LYS A 2 -8.93 -19.09 16.16
N GLU A 3 -9.82 -19.28 17.14
CA GLU A 3 -11.03 -18.45 17.27
C GLU A 3 -10.74 -17.00 17.67
N LYS A 4 -9.71 -16.75 18.49
CA LYS A 4 -9.27 -15.39 18.84
C LYS A 4 -8.70 -14.67 17.61
N LEU A 5 -7.94 -15.38 16.77
CA LEU A 5 -7.39 -14.83 15.53
C LEU A 5 -8.51 -14.52 14.53
N ASN A 6 -9.49 -15.40 14.38
CA ASN A 6 -10.64 -15.16 13.51
C ASN A 6 -11.45 -13.95 13.95
N LYS A 7 -11.74 -13.80 15.26
CA LYS A 7 -12.44 -12.61 15.77
C LYS A 7 -11.66 -11.31 15.58
N LEU A 8 -10.34 -11.35 15.68
CA LEU A 8 -9.49 -10.18 15.41
C LEU A 8 -9.44 -9.85 13.91
N LEU A 9 -9.32 -10.87 13.05
CA LEU A 9 -9.34 -10.68 11.60
C LEU A 9 -10.69 -10.16 11.12
N GLU A 10 -11.79 -10.71 11.63
CA GLU A 10 -13.14 -10.24 11.33
C GLU A 10 -13.28 -8.78 11.76
N LYS A 11 -12.86 -8.42 12.96
CA LYS A 11 -12.90 -7.03 13.44
C LYS A 11 -11.99 -6.07 12.64
N THR A 12 -10.84 -6.54 12.17
CA THR A 12 -9.90 -5.76 11.35
C THR A 12 -10.42 -5.58 9.93
N ILE A 13 -10.99 -6.64 9.32
CA ILE A 13 -11.54 -6.61 7.96
C ILE A 13 -12.81 -5.76 7.89
N PHE A 14 -13.64 -5.78 8.95
CA PHE A 14 -14.83 -4.93 9.05
C PHE A 14 -14.54 -3.49 9.49
N ASN A 15 -13.28 -3.12 9.70
CA ASN A 15 -12.92 -1.73 9.97
C ASN A 15 -12.89 -0.96 8.65
N GLU A 16 -13.75 0.05 8.52
CA GLU A 16 -13.86 0.88 7.30
C GLU A 16 -12.49 1.47 6.89
N LEU A 17 -11.65 1.81 7.87
CA LEU A 17 -10.28 2.28 7.64
C LEU A 17 -9.41 1.22 6.94
N PHE A 18 -9.52 -0.05 7.34
CA PHE A 18 -8.75 -1.13 6.72
C PHE A 18 -9.19 -1.36 5.27
N VAL A 19 -10.49 -1.28 5.00
CA VAL A 19 -11.01 -1.39 3.63
C VAL A 19 -10.45 -0.26 2.75
N ILE A 20 -10.47 0.98 3.24
CA ILE A 20 -9.89 2.14 2.53
C ILE A 20 -8.40 1.94 2.26
N ASP A 21 -7.63 1.49 3.26
CA ASP A 21 -6.21 1.22 3.11
C ASP A 21 -5.95 0.16 2.03
N VAL A 22 -6.72 -0.93 2.03
CA VAL A 22 -6.60 -2.00 1.03
C VAL A 22 -6.91 -1.48 -0.38
N PHE A 23 -7.98 -0.70 -0.56
CA PHE A 23 -8.30 -0.08 -1.85
C PHE A 23 -7.19 0.88 -2.32
N PHE A 24 -6.62 1.66 -1.40
CA PHE A 24 -5.49 2.54 -1.70
C PHE A 24 -4.26 1.75 -2.18
N PHE A 25 -3.90 0.66 -1.49
CA PHE A 25 -2.78 -0.20 -1.90
C PHE A 25 -3.04 -0.87 -3.26
N ILE A 26 -4.26 -1.35 -3.51
CA ILE A 26 -4.64 -1.92 -4.80
C ILE A 26 -4.48 -0.87 -5.92
N GLY A 27 -4.94 0.36 -5.67
CA GLY A 27 -4.79 1.47 -6.62
C GLY A 27 -3.32 1.75 -6.96
N ILE A 28 -2.45 1.82 -5.96
CA ILE A 28 -1.00 2.01 -6.17
C ILE A 28 -0.42 0.87 -7.03
N ILE A 29 -0.80 -0.37 -6.76
CA ILE A 29 -0.31 -1.53 -7.51
C ILE A 29 -0.74 -1.44 -8.98
N ILE A 30 -2.01 -1.14 -9.25
CA ILE A 30 -2.53 -1.00 -10.61
C ILE A 30 -1.77 0.09 -11.34
N VAL A 31 -1.64 1.29 -10.76
CA VAL A 31 -0.93 2.42 -11.39
C VAL A 31 0.53 2.05 -11.66
N THR A 32 1.19 1.39 -10.72
CA THR A 32 2.58 0.94 -10.89
C THR A 32 2.69 -0.02 -12.07
N ILE A 33 1.86 -1.05 -12.12
CA ILE A 33 1.86 -2.05 -13.20
C ILE A 33 1.55 -1.40 -14.54
N THR A 34 0.53 -0.54 -14.60
CA THR A 34 0.19 0.19 -15.83
C THR A 34 1.36 1.03 -16.32
N ASN A 35 2.08 1.71 -15.43
CA ASN A 35 3.27 2.48 -15.80
C ASN A 35 4.38 1.60 -16.38
N PHE A 36 4.61 0.41 -15.80
CA PHE A 36 5.56 -0.57 -16.34
C PHE A 36 5.15 -1.12 -17.71
N ILE A 37 3.85 -1.36 -17.93
CA ILE A 37 3.30 -1.83 -19.21
C ILE A 37 3.49 -0.77 -20.30
N ILE A 38 3.24 0.51 -19.98
CA ILE A 38 3.41 1.61 -20.93
C ILE A 38 4.88 1.80 -21.27
N ASN A 39 5.75 1.89 -20.27
CA ASN A 39 7.19 2.04 -20.47
C ASN A 39 7.97 1.62 -19.22
N LEU A 40 8.93 0.71 -19.38
CA LEU A 40 9.76 0.22 -18.28
C LEU A 40 10.48 1.33 -17.50
N PHE A 41 11.02 2.35 -18.19
CA PHE A 41 11.67 3.48 -17.53
C PHE A 41 10.67 4.31 -16.73
N PHE A 42 9.46 4.51 -17.26
CA PHE A 42 8.41 5.25 -16.57
C PHE A 42 7.94 4.53 -15.30
N GLY A 43 7.77 3.20 -15.37
CA GLY A 43 7.50 2.36 -14.20
C GLY A 43 8.61 2.46 -13.14
N LEU A 44 9.87 2.41 -13.55
CA LEU A 44 11.02 2.57 -12.64
C LEU A 44 11.06 3.95 -11.99
N TYR A 45 10.80 5.03 -12.74
CA TYR A 45 10.74 6.40 -12.18
C TYR A 45 9.59 6.54 -11.17
N PHE A 46 8.42 5.98 -11.48
CA PHE A 46 7.27 5.99 -10.57
C PHE A 46 7.58 5.22 -9.28
N LEU A 47 8.15 4.02 -9.40
CA LEU A 47 8.54 3.20 -8.25
C LEU A 47 9.62 3.89 -7.40
N GLY A 48 10.62 4.51 -8.04
CA GLY A 48 11.64 5.31 -7.36
C GLY A 48 11.03 6.48 -6.59
N THR A 49 10.05 7.17 -7.18
CA THR A 49 9.33 8.28 -6.53
C THR A 49 8.56 7.80 -5.31
N LEU A 50 7.86 6.66 -5.40
CA LEU A 50 7.18 6.04 -4.26
C LEU A 50 8.15 5.72 -3.11
N PHE A 51 9.34 5.20 -3.40
CA PHE A 51 10.35 4.92 -2.37
C PHE A 51 10.91 6.19 -1.72
N ILE A 52 11.11 7.27 -2.48
CA ILE A 52 11.55 8.55 -1.92
C ILE A 52 10.47 9.10 -0.96
N ILE A 53 9.21 9.11 -1.38
CA ILE A 53 8.08 9.56 -0.55
C ILE A 53 8.00 8.70 0.72
N TYR A 54 8.11 7.38 0.60
CA TYR A 54 8.08 6.46 1.73
C TYR A 54 9.27 6.70 2.69
N SER A 55 10.46 6.97 2.16
CA SER A 55 11.64 7.30 2.96
C SER A 55 11.46 8.60 3.75
N LEU A 56 10.90 9.65 3.11
CA LEU A 56 10.56 10.91 3.77
C LEU A 56 9.49 10.71 4.86
N PHE A 57 8.46 9.93 4.56
CA PHE A 57 7.43 9.57 5.54
C PHE A 57 8.03 8.86 6.76
N LEU A 58 8.90 7.87 6.53
CA LEU A 58 9.60 7.18 7.62
C LEU A 58 10.51 8.11 8.42
N PHE A 59 11.23 9.02 7.77
CA PHE A 59 12.08 9.98 8.47
C PHE A 59 11.25 10.94 9.34
N HIS A 60 10.10 11.38 8.85
CA HIS A 60 9.25 12.34 9.54
C HIS A 60 8.41 11.70 10.66
N CYS A 61 7.78 10.55 10.41
CA CYS A 61 6.86 9.89 11.34
C CYS A 61 7.54 9.00 12.39
N ARG A 62 8.86 8.79 12.30
CA ARG A 62 9.64 8.00 13.27
C ARG A 62 10.36 8.87 14.32
N LYS A 63 10.01 10.16 14.42
CA LYS A 63 10.26 11.03 15.58
C LYS A 63 9.15 10.86 16.61
#